data_AF-A0A7K0X913-F1
#
_entry.id   AF-A0A7K0X913-F1
#
_cell.length_a   1.000
_cell.length_b   1.000
_cell.length_c   1.000
_cell.angle_alpha   90.00
_cell.angle_beta   90.00
_cell.angle_gamma   90.00
#
_symmetry.space_group_name_H-M   'P 1'
#
loop_
_entity.id
_entity.type
_entity.pdbx_description
1 polymer ?
#
loop_
_entity_poly.entity_id
_entity_poly.type
_entity_poly.pdbx_seq_one_letter_code
_entity_poly.pdbx_strand_id
1 'polypeptide(L)'
;VFTRGPAVIAQSALAMAQAAPGRFVLGLGTSSDVIVGRWNGIAFDEPYKRVRDTVRFIRSAFTGEKITEAYDTFSIRGFKLSAVPEQRVPILIAALREGMLNLAGREGDGAIINWLSADDVARVAPIVKAHGEDKEIVARIFVVPSEDTETVRAQAKFAIAAYLNVPVYAAFHEWLGRGPQLQGMWDAWKAGDRAAALAAIPDEVVDQLIVHGSYEQCRAHIQRYIDNGVTTPALAVLGMAGVDTEEAVRQLTPR
;
A
#
# COMPACT_ATOMS: atom_id res chain seq x y z
N VAL A 1 9.80 -2.80 7.02
CA VAL A 1 10.81 -2.32 8.01
C VAL A 1 11.27 -3.39 9.01
N PHE A 2 10.59 -4.53 9.14
CA PHE A 2 10.97 -5.58 10.10
C PHE A 2 11.96 -6.61 9.53
N THR A 3 11.74 -7.07 8.29
CA THR A 3 12.46 -8.21 7.70
C THR A 3 13.89 -7.90 7.26
N ARG A 4 14.28 -6.63 7.29
CA ARG A 4 15.64 -6.16 6.97
C ARG A 4 16.02 -5.08 7.97
N GLY A 5 17.26 -5.12 8.45
CA GLY A 5 17.77 -4.11 9.36
C GLY A 5 17.84 -2.72 8.69
N PRO A 6 17.71 -1.63 9.46
CA PRO A 6 17.65 -0.27 8.93
C PRO A 6 18.89 0.10 8.10
N ALA A 7 20.08 -0.32 8.52
CA ALA A 7 21.33 -0.12 7.77
C ALA A 7 21.31 -0.80 6.38
N VAL A 8 20.77 -2.02 6.29
CA VAL A 8 20.62 -2.75 5.02
C VAL A 8 19.62 -2.01 4.11
N ILE A 9 18.52 -1.51 4.67
CA ILE A 9 17.55 -0.69 3.92
C ILE A 9 18.24 0.56 3.36
N ALA A 10 19.06 1.27 4.15
CA ALA A 10 19.79 2.46 3.69
C ALA A 10 20.75 2.14 2.53
N GLN A 11 21.52 1.06 2.66
CA GLN A 11 22.45 0.61 1.62
C GLN A 11 21.73 0.21 0.33
N SER A 12 20.63 -0.55 0.45
CA SER A 12 19.81 -0.92 -0.72
C SER A 12 19.17 0.30 -1.38
N ALA A 13 18.67 1.25 -0.59
CA ALA A 13 18.07 2.47 -1.11
C ALA A 13 19.12 3.35 -1.84
N LEU A 14 20.34 3.46 -1.31
CA LEU A 14 21.44 4.12 -2.01
C LEU A 14 21.77 3.44 -3.34
N ALA A 15 21.88 2.11 -3.35
CA ALA A 15 22.18 1.36 -4.57
C ALA A 15 21.11 1.60 -5.65
N MET A 16 19.82 1.60 -5.27
CA MET A 16 18.73 1.91 -6.19
C MET A 16 18.75 3.36 -6.68
N ALA A 17 19.04 4.32 -5.78
CA ALA A 17 19.16 5.72 -6.14
C ALA A 17 20.31 5.98 -7.13
N GLN A 18 21.42 5.25 -7.00
CA GLN A 18 22.55 5.32 -7.94
C GLN A 18 22.26 4.63 -9.27
N ALA A 19 21.56 3.49 -9.25
CA ALA A 19 21.17 2.78 -10.47
C ALA A 19 20.08 3.52 -11.27
N ALA A 20 19.25 4.33 -10.58
CA ALA A 20 18.17 5.08 -11.19
C ALA A 20 18.08 6.51 -10.62
N PRO A 21 19.06 7.39 -10.95
CA PRO A 21 19.08 8.77 -10.45
C PRO A 21 17.78 9.50 -10.80
N GLY A 22 17.15 10.09 -9.79
CA GLY A 22 15.87 10.83 -9.92
C GLY A 22 14.63 9.97 -10.24
N ARG A 23 14.77 8.64 -10.30
CA ARG A 23 13.71 7.72 -10.73
C ARG A 23 13.33 6.69 -9.66
N PHE A 24 13.91 6.78 -8.46
CA PHE A 24 13.66 5.86 -7.36
C PHE A 24 12.93 6.54 -6.21
N VAL A 25 11.88 5.88 -5.72
CA VAL A 25 11.12 6.25 -4.52
C VAL A 25 11.18 5.09 -3.53
N LEU A 26 11.51 5.39 -2.26
CA LEU A 26 11.60 4.39 -1.20
C LEU A 26 10.24 4.23 -0.50
N GLY A 27 9.54 3.14 -0.79
CA GLY A 27 8.34 2.73 -0.06
C GLY A 27 8.68 1.97 1.23
N LEU A 28 8.20 2.46 2.38
CA LEU A 28 8.36 1.80 3.69
C LEU A 28 7.02 1.44 4.30
N GLY A 29 6.94 0.26 4.91
CA GLY A 29 5.73 -0.20 5.59
C GLY A 29 6.03 -1.23 6.67
N THR A 30 5.03 -1.47 7.50
CA THR A 30 5.08 -2.43 8.61
C THR A 30 5.07 -3.86 8.11
N SER A 31 4.40 -4.13 6.98
CA SER A 31 3.89 -5.47 6.62
C SER A 31 2.80 -5.93 7.61
N SER A 32 2.49 -7.22 7.65
CA SER A 32 1.53 -7.85 8.56
C SER A 32 2.20 -8.79 9.56
N ASP A 33 1.50 -9.10 10.64
CA ASP A 33 1.85 -10.14 11.62
C ASP A 33 2.05 -11.51 10.97
N VAL A 34 1.27 -11.82 9.91
CA VAL A 34 1.41 -13.05 9.13
C VAL A 34 2.79 -13.14 8.48
N ILE A 35 3.21 -12.10 7.75
CA ILE A 35 4.47 -12.12 7.02
C ILE A 35 5.66 -11.97 7.97
N VAL A 36 5.59 -11.02 8.92
CA VAL A 36 6.70 -10.75 9.84
C VAL A 36 6.88 -11.88 10.84
N GLY A 37 5.78 -12.30 11.48
CA GLY A 37 5.79 -13.37 12.48
C GLY A 37 5.86 -14.76 11.87
N ARG A 38 4.82 -15.18 11.14
CA ARG A 38 4.69 -16.59 10.73
C ARG A 38 5.69 -17.01 9.67
N TRP A 39 6.02 -16.14 8.72
CA TRP A 39 6.93 -16.51 7.63
C TRP A 39 8.39 -16.25 7.96
N ASN A 40 8.69 -15.22 8.75
CA ASN A 40 10.07 -14.79 9.03
C ASN A 40 10.51 -15.02 10.48
N GLY A 41 9.62 -15.43 11.38
CA GLY A 41 9.95 -15.68 12.79
C GLY A 41 10.33 -14.43 13.58
N ILE A 42 9.90 -13.23 13.15
CA ILE A 42 10.27 -11.95 13.75
C ILE A 42 9.11 -11.43 14.60
N ALA A 43 9.41 -10.89 15.78
CA ALA A 43 8.41 -10.24 16.62
C ALA A 43 7.85 -8.97 15.95
N PHE A 44 6.52 -8.82 15.94
CA PHE A 44 5.82 -7.72 15.28
C PHE A 44 5.38 -6.65 16.28
N ASP A 45 6.35 -6.05 16.96
CA ASP A 45 6.12 -5.11 18.06
C ASP A 45 6.20 -3.65 17.61
N GLU A 46 5.34 -2.80 18.17
CA GLU A 46 5.34 -1.34 17.99
C GLU A 46 5.49 -0.90 16.51
N PRO A 47 4.70 -1.45 15.56
CA PRO A 47 4.92 -1.29 14.13
C PRO A 47 4.90 0.18 13.67
N TYR A 48 4.07 1.00 14.31
CA TYR A 48 4.06 2.45 14.09
C TYR A 48 5.43 3.09 14.39
N LYS A 49 5.96 2.86 15.60
CA LYS A 49 7.25 3.44 16.01
C LYS A 49 8.38 2.88 15.18
N ARG A 50 8.33 1.60 14.82
CA ARG A 50 9.33 0.96 13.97
C ARG A 50 9.45 1.67 12.62
N VAL A 51 8.33 1.98 11.96
CA VAL A 51 8.36 2.72 10.69
C VAL A 51 8.90 4.13 10.88
N ARG A 52 8.40 4.87 11.88
CA ARG A 52 8.86 6.23 12.21
C ARG A 52 10.38 6.28 12.40
N ASP A 53 10.90 5.41 13.27
CA ASP A 53 12.33 5.35 13.59
C ASP A 53 13.16 4.96 12.37
N THR A 54 12.66 4.02 11.55
CA THR A 54 13.33 3.65 10.29
C THR A 54 13.41 4.85 9.35
N VAL A 55 12.32 5.59 9.15
CA VAL A 55 12.29 6.78 8.28
C VAL A 55 13.32 7.83 8.76
N ARG A 56 13.31 8.13 10.06
CA ARG A 56 14.25 9.09 10.67
C ARG A 56 15.70 8.65 10.50
N PHE A 57 16.00 7.38 10.78
CA PHE A 57 17.32 6.82 10.54
C PHE A 57 17.74 6.93 9.07
N ILE A 58 16.87 6.58 8.11
CA ILE A 58 17.20 6.68 6.68
C ILE A 58 17.50 8.13 6.29
N ARG A 59 16.71 9.09 6.77
CA ARG A 59 16.97 10.52 6.52
C ARG A 59 18.33 10.94 7.07
N SER A 60 18.66 10.55 8.30
CA SER A 60 19.99 10.79 8.88
C SER A 60 21.09 10.11 8.06
N ALA A 61 20.89 8.86 7.62
CA ALA A 61 21.89 8.11 6.85
C ALA A 61 22.22 8.78 5.52
N PHE A 62 21.24 9.39 4.86
CA PHE A 62 21.43 10.12 3.61
C PHE A 62 22.14 11.47 3.77
N THR A 63 22.43 11.93 4.99
CA THR A 63 23.33 13.09 5.19
C THR A 63 24.80 12.73 5.00
N GLY A 64 25.15 11.44 5.07
CA GLY A 64 26.53 10.96 5.02
C GLY A 64 27.27 11.08 6.37
N GLU A 65 26.64 11.59 7.42
CA GLU A 65 27.23 11.62 8.75
C GLU A 65 27.33 10.21 9.38
N LYS A 66 28.28 10.05 10.32
CA LYS A 66 28.39 8.81 11.09
C LYS A 66 27.37 8.84 12.23
N ILE A 67 26.47 7.88 12.24
CA ILE A 67 25.34 7.80 13.17
C ILE A 67 25.67 6.88 14.33
N THR A 68 25.53 7.42 15.54
CA THR A 68 25.40 6.67 16.79
C THR A 68 24.22 7.26 17.54
N GLU A 69 23.07 6.58 17.47
CA GLU A 69 21.80 7.12 17.96
C GLU A 69 20.92 5.98 18.51
N ALA A 70 20.14 6.29 19.55
CA ALA A 70 19.11 5.41 20.08
C ALA A 70 17.74 5.94 19.65
N TYR A 71 16.99 5.10 18.93
CA TYR A 71 15.58 5.31 18.63
C TYR A 71 14.72 4.45 19.57
N ASP A 72 13.41 4.65 19.58
CA ASP A 72 12.50 3.89 20.46
C ASP A 72 12.53 2.38 20.17
N THR A 73 12.74 1.98 18.90
CA THR A 73 12.63 0.58 18.46
C THR A 73 13.96 -0.10 18.09
N PHE A 74 15.05 0.65 18.03
CA PHE A 74 16.40 0.13 17.79
C PHE A 74 17.48 1.17 18.10
N SER A 75 18.74 0.73 18.18
CA SER A 75 19.89 1.63 18.25
C SER A 75 20.88 1.35 17.13
N ILE A 76 21.58 2.40 16.70
CA ILE A 76 22.65 2.36 15.71
C ILE A 76 23.93 2.81 16.39
N ARG A 77 25.03 2.10 16.12
CA ARG A 77 26.34 2.43 16.69
C ARG A 77 27.40 2.48 15.58
N GLY A 78 27.80 3.69 15.22
CA GLY A 78 28.89 3.95 14.28
C GLY A 78 28.61 3.61 12.82
N PHE A 79 27.35 3.61 12.37
CA PHE A 79 27.02 3.41 10.96
C PHE A 79 27.35 4.67 10.16
N LYS A 80 27.98 4.52 8.99
CA LYS A 80 28.14 5.60 8.01
C LYS A 80 27.80 5.03 6.64
N LEU A 81 26.91 5.69 5.91
CA LEU A 81 26.58 5.28 4.56
C LEU A 81 27.77 5.58 3.63
N SER A 82 28.04 4.70 2.66
CA SER A 82 29.25 4.77 1.82
C SER A 82 29.27 6.00 0.89
N ALA A 83 28.10 6.51 0.51
CA ALA A 83 27.94 7.73 -0.26
C ALA A 83 26.61 8.39 0.08
N VAL A 84 26.50 9.68 -0.23
CA VAL A 84 25.23 10.42 -0.19
C VAL A 84 24.55 10.28 -1.56
N PRO A 85 23.24 9.98 -1.63
CA PRO A 85 22.51 10.04 -2.90
C PRO A 85 22.64 11.41 -3.55
N GLU A 86 22.97 11.46 -4.84
CA GLU A 86 23.13 12.74 -5.58
C GLU A 86 21.84 13.56 -5.60
N GLN A 87 20.70 12.88 -5.64
CA GLN A 87 19.38 13.48 -5.55
C GLN A 87 18.65 12.98 -4.32
N ARG A 88 17.82 13.84 -3.74
CA ARG A 88 16.95 13.49 -2.61
C ARG A 88 16.06 12.32 -2.99
N VAL A 89 16.12 11.23 -2.23
CA VAL A 89 15.25 10.06 -2.41
C VAL A 89 13.93 10.31 -1.66
N PRO A 90 12.77 10.38 -2.35
CA PRO A 90 11.48 10.48 -1.66
C PRO A 90 11.19 9.21 -0.86
N ILE A 91 10.61 9.37 0.32
CA ILE A 91 10.22 8.26 1.21
C ILE A 91 8.71 8.27 1.39
N LEU A 92 8.03 7.29 0.80
CA LEU A 92 6.59 7.12 0.96
C LEU A 92 6.29 6.04 2.00
N ILE A 93 5.25 6.25 2.80
CA ILE A 93 4.86 5.30 3.85
C ILE A 93 3.57 4.58 3.45
N ALA A 94 3.63 3.26 3.43
CA ALA A 94 2.43 2.43 3.28
C ALA A 94 1.53 2.61 4.51
N ALA A 95 0.31 3.10 4.26
CA ALA A 95 -0.59 3.53 5.31
C ALA A 95 -2.03 3.19 4.96
N LEU A 96 -2.78 2.69 5.95
CA LEU A 96 -4.18 2.31 5.79
C LEU A 96 -5.09 3.21 6.63
N ARG A 97 -4.86 3.28 7.94
CA ARG A 97 -5.71 4.02 8.89
C ARG A 97 -5.06 5.29 9.40
N GLU A 98 -5.87 6.13 10.02
CA GLU A 98 -5.56 7.48 10.49
C GLU A 98 -4.18 7.65 11.13
N GLY A 99 -3.77 6.78 12.05
CA GLY A 99 -2.45 6.87 12.67
C GLY A 99 -1.31 6.76 11.65
N MET A 100 -1.34 5.73 10.80
CA MET A 100 -0.31 5.53 9.77
C MET A 100 -0.40 6.58 8.66
N LEU A 101 -1.59 7.09 8.34
CA LEU A 101 -1.79 8.16 7.37
C LEU A 101 -1.18 9.49 7.87
N ASN A 102 -1.39 9.83 9.14
CA ASN A 102 -0.73 10.96 9.78
C ASN A 102 0.80 10.77 9.80
N LEU A 103 1.29 9.56 10.06
CA LEU A 103 2.72 9.27 10.01
C LEU A 103 3.30 9.49 8.59
N ALA A 104 2.57 9.05 7.57
CA ALA A 104 2.93 9.21 6.16
C ALA A 104 3.06 10.67 5.76
N GLY A 105 2.08 11.51 6.13
CA GLY A 105 2.14 12.95 5.91
C GLY A 105 3.27 13.63 6.72
N ARG A 106 3.39 13.30 8.01
CA ARG A 106 4.32 13.99 8.93
C ARG A 106 5.79 13.65 8.70
N GLU A 107 6.14 12.37 8.58
CA GLU A 107 7.54 11.91 8.50
C GLU A 107 7.96 11.58 7.05
N GLY A 108 6.99 11.19 6.24
CA GLY A 108 7.18 10.83 4.83
C GLY A 108 6.99 12.01 3.88
N ASP A 109 7.21 11.70 2.62
CA ASP A 109 6.91 12.54 1.46
C ASP A 109 5.50 12.26 0.91
N GLY A 110 4.77 11.35 1.55
CA GLY A 110 3.46 10.91 1.10
C GLY A 110 3.10 9.52 1.57
N ALA A 111 1.95 9.04 1.10
CA ALA A 111 1.37 7.75 1.47
C ALA A 111 1.27 6.80 0.27
N ILE A 112 1.47 5.51 0.53
CA ILE A 112 1.04 4.42 -0.37
C ILE A 112 -0.20 3.76 0.25
N ILE A 113 -1.32 3.84 -0.46
CA ILE A 113 -2.61 3.31 -0.03
C ILE A 113 -3.01 2.13 -0.94
N ASN A 114 -3.76 1.18 -0.40
CA ASN A 114 -4.07 -0.08 -1.08
C ASN A 114 -5.40 -0.64 -0.60
N TRP A 115 -6.10 -1.42 -1.44
CA TRP A 115 -7.40 -2.06 -1.13
C TRP A 115 -8.45 -1.09 -0.60
N LEU A 116 -8.75 -0.05 -1.38
CA LEU A 116 -9.79 0.93 -1.11
C LEU A 116 -10.45 1.36 -2.42
N SER A 117 -11.70 1.83 -2.33
CA SER A 117 -12.44 2.39 -3.46
C SER A 117 -12.01 3.83 -3.75
N ALA A 118 -12.42 4.34 -4.91
CA ALA A 118 -12.25 5.76 -5.23
C ALA A 118 -12.89 6.67 -4.16
N ASP A 119 -14.07 6.30 -3.65
CA ASP A 119 -14.80 7.10 -2.66
C ASP A 119 -14.14 7.10 -1.28
N ASP A 120 -13.45 6.01 -0.91
CA ASP A 120 -12.67 5.96 0.33
C ASP A 120 -11.51 6.96 0.34
N VAL A 121 -10.99 7.33 -0.85
CA VAL A 121 -9.90 8.31 -0.97
C VAL A 121 -10.31 9.64 -0.36
N ALA A 122 -11.57 10.08 -0.51
CA ALA A 122 -12.06 11.33 0.05
C ALA A 122 -11.95 11.38 1.59
N ARG A 123 -11.92 10.21 2.25
CA ARG A 123 -11.65 10.10 3.69
C ARG A 123 -10.16 10.02 4.02
N VAL A 124 -9.37 9.38 3.17
CA VAL A 124 -7.96 9.06 3.42
C VAL A 124 -7.03 10.21 3.05
N ALA A 125 -7.24 10.83 1.89
CA ALA A 125 -6.34 11.85 1.34
C ALA A 125 -6.22 13.09 2.23
N PRO A 126 -7.30 13.66 2.81
CA PRO A 126 -7.19 14.82 3.69
C PRO A 126 -6.29 14.59 4.91
N ILE A 127 -6.24 13.37 5.45
CA ILE A 127 -5.40 13.04 6.62
C ILE A 127 -3.91 13.16 6.28
N VAL A 128 -3.52 12.77 5.06
CA VAL A 128 -2.13 12.88 4.59
C VAL A 128 -1.81 14.33 4.23
N LYS A 129 -2.72 14.99 3.48
CA LYS A 129 -2.57 16.37 2.99
C LYS A 129 -2.58 17.44 4.09
N ALA A 130 -3.13 17.12 5.27
CA ALA A 130 -3.03 17.97 6.46
C ALA A 130 -1.57 18.31 6.86
N HIS A 131 -0.58 17.55 6.37
CA HIS A 131 0.85 17.79 6.59
C HIS A 131 1.58 18.40 5.37
N GLY A 132 0.85 18.80 4.32
CA GLY A 132 1.39 19.43 3.11
C GLY A 132 0.59 19.10 1.85
N GLU A 133 0.29 20.11 1.03
CA GLU A 133 -0.41 19.92 -0.25
C GLU A 133 0.47 19.18 -1.28
N ASP A 134 1.78 19.24 -1.12
CA ASP A 134 2.78 18.58 -1.95
C ASP A 134 2.94 17.07 -1.66
N LYS A 135 2.30 16.55 -0.60
CA LYS A 135 2.41 15.13 -0.23
C LYS A 135 1.87 14.23 -1.32
N GLU A 136 2.67 13.26 -1.75
CA GLU A 136 2.26 12.30 -2.78
C GLU A 136 1.29 11.27 -2.18
N ILE A 137 0.25 10.90 -2.93
CA ILE A 137 -0.66 9.82 -2.57
C ILE A 137 -0.66 8.82 -3.72
N VAL A 138 0.04 7.72 -3.52
CA VAL A 138 0.08 6.58 -4.44
C VAL A 138 -1.02 5.62 -4.06
N ALA A 139 -1.98 5.36 -4.95
CA ALA A 139 -2.98 4.33 -4.74
C ALA A 139 -2.67 3.12 -5.63
N ARG A 140 -2.51 1.94 -5.04
CA ARG A 140 -2.52 0.70 -5.81
C ARG A 140 -3.97 0.34 -6.15
N ILE A 141 -4.32 0.42 -7.42
CA ILE A 141 -5.69 0.23 -7.91
C ILE A 141 -5.74 -1.10 -8.67
N PHE A 142 -6.63 -2.02 -8.26
CA PHE A 142 -6.80 -3.28 -8.95
C PHE A 142 -7.74 -3.10 -10.14
N VAL A 143 -7.29 -3.47 -11.34
CA VAL A 143 -8.01 -3.21 -12.59
C VAL A 143 -8.15 -4.49 -13.39
N VAL A 144 -9.36 -4.77 -13.87
CA VAL A 144 -9.70 -5.87 -14.77
C VAL A 144 -10.55 -5.30 -15.91
N PRO A 145 -9.92 -4.81 -17.00
CA PRO A 145 -10.66 -4.21 -18.11
C PRO A 145 -11.37 -5.28 -18.95
N SER A 146 -12.48 -5.77 -18.41
CA SER A 146 -13.39 -6.74 -19.04
C SER A 146 -14.83 -6.32 -18.76
N GLU A 147 -15.67 -6.44 -19.79
CA GLU A 147 -17.12 -6.22 -19.67
C GLU A 147 -17.85 -7.47 -19.12
N ASP A 148 -17.16 -8.61 -19.00
CA ASP A 148 -17.68 -9.83 -18.36
C ASP A 148 -17.67 -9.69 -16.83
N THR A 149 -18.61 -8.87 -16.35
CA THR A 149 -18.75 -8.52 -14.93
C THR A 149 -18.94 -9.75 -14.05
N GLU A 150 -19.65 -10.77 -14.51
CA GLU A 150 -19.91 -11.99 -13.74
C GLU A 150 -18.61 -12.75 -13.48
N THR A 151 -17.81 -12.98 -14.53
CA THR A 151 -16.51 -13.66 -14.38
C THR A 151 -15.53 -12.83 -13.56
N VAL A 152 -15.49 -11.50 -13.74
CA VAL A 152 -14.65 -10.62 -12.92
C VAL A 152 -15.02 -10.77 -11.45
N ARG A 153 -16.31 -10.66 -11.11
CA ARG A 153 -16.77 -10.76 -9.72
C ARG A 153 -16.44 -12.10 -9.10
N ALA A 154 -16.70 -13.19 -9.81
CA ALA A 154 -16.40 -14.54 -9.34
C ALA A 154 -14.91 -14.73 -9.02
N GLN A 155 -14.01 -14.23 -9.89
CA GLN A 155 -12.55 -14.38 -9.70
C GLN A 155 -11.98 -13.40 -8.68
N ALA A 156 -12.48 -12.16 -8.63
CA ALA A 156 -12.00 -11.12 -7.71
C ALA A 156 -12.28 -11.45 -6.24
N LYS A 157 -13.36 -12.19 -5.95
CA LYS A 157 -13.69 -12.64 -4.58
C LYS A 157 -12.53 -13.41 -3.92
N PHE A 158 -11.74 -14.15 -4.70
CA PHE A 158 -10.54 -14.83 -4.18
C PHE A 158 -9.46 -13.84 -3.74
N ALA A 159 -9.19 -12.80 -4.53
CA ALA A 159 -8.22 -11.77 -4.20
C ALA A 159 -8.66 -10.96 -2.96
N ILE A 160 -9.94 -10.62 -2.89
CA ILE A 160 -10.55 -9.97 -1.74
C ILE A 160 -10.40 -10.85 -0.49
N ALA A 161 -10.79 -12.12 -0.54
CA ALA A 161 -10.67 -13.01 0.60
C ALA A 161 -9.20 -13.17 1.07
N ALA A 162 -8.24 -13.22 0.14
CA ALA A 162 -6.83 -13.36 0.48
C ALA A 162 -6.26 -12.16 1.26
N TYR A 163 -6.76 -10.94 1.01
CA TYR A 163 -6.29 -9.72 1.67
C TYR A 163 -7.16 -9.31 2.84
N LEU A 164 -8.48 -9.25 2.65
CA LEU A 164 -9.41 -8.62 3.60
C LEU A 164 -9.65 -9.48 4.85
N ASN A 165 -9.19 -10.74 4.87
CA ASN A 165 -9.13 -11.56 6.07
C ASN A 165 -7.85 -11.36 6.90
N VAL A 166 -6.84 -10.66 6.38
CA VAL A 166 -5.64 -10.32 7.16
C VAL A 166 -6.03 -9.25 8.18
N PRO A 167 -5.70 -9.39 9.49
CA PRO A 167 -6.24 -8.54 10.55
C PRO A 167 -6.11 -7.03 10.31
N VAL A 168 -4.99 -6.60 9.72
CA VAL A 168 -4.75 -5.18 9.41
C VAL A 168 -5.70 -4.64 8.34
N TYR A 169 -6.05 -5.43 7.33
CA TYR A 169 -6.99 -5.05 6.27
C TYR A 169 -8.44 -5.20 6.74
N ALA A 170 -8.78 -6.24 7.49
CA ALA A 170 -10.11 -6.37 8.09
C ALA A 170 -10.45 -5.11 8.91
N ALA A 171 -9.54 -4.71 9.80
CA ALA A 171 -9.72 -3.56 10.65
C ALA A 171 -9.61 -2.21 9.90
N PHE A 172 -9.03 -2.20 8.69
CA PHE A 172 -9.08 -1.05 7.77
C PHE A 172 -10.47 -0.92 7.14
N HIS A 173 -11.06 -2.01 6.65
CA HIS A 173 -12.40 -1.98 6.07
C HIS A 173 -13.50 -1.75 7.11
N GLU A 174 -13.33 -2.23 8.35
CA GLU A 174 -14.18 -1.80 9.47
C GLU A 174 -14.12 -0.28 9.66
N TRP A 175 -12.92 0.30 9.69
CA TRP A 175 -12.74 1.74 9.82
C TRP A 175 -13.39 2.49 8.66
N LEU A 176 -13.28 1.98 7.42
CA LEU A 176 -13.94 2.53 6.23
C LEU A 176 -15.48 2.36 6.22
N GLY A 177 -16.05 1.61 7.17
CA GLY A 177 -17.51 1.42 7.30
C GLY A 177 -18.06 0.17 6.60
N ARG A 178 -17.21 -0.70 6.05
CA ARG A 178 -17.61 -1.95 5.37
C ARG A 178 -17.77 -3.16 6.31
N GLY A 179 -17.64 -2.94 7.62
CA GLY A 179 -17.80 -3.99 8.64
C GLY A 179 -19.08 -4.83 8.45
N PRO A 180 -20.28 -4.20 8.36
CA PRO A 180 -21.53 -4.95 8.16
C PRO A 180 -21.56 -5.79 6.88
N GLN A 181 -20.93 -5.33 5.80
CA GLN A 181 -20.90 -6.02 4.51
C GLN A 181 -19.92 -7.20 4.49
N LEU A 182 -18.81 -7.11 5.24
CA LEU A 182 -17.74 -8.10 5.24
C LEU A 182 -17.78 -9.07 6.42
N GLN A 183 -18.66 -8.83 7.41
CA GLN A 183 -18.76 -9.65 8.62
C GLN A 183 -19.00 -11.13 8.30
N GLY A 184 -19.91 -11.44 7.36
CA GLY A 184 -20.19 -12.81 6.96
C GLY A 184 -18.97 -13.54 6.38
N MET A 185 -18.16 -12.85 5.57
CA MET A 185 -16.90 -13.40 5.07
C MET A 185 -15.93 -13.69 6.22
N TRP A 186 -15.75 -12.75 7.15
CA TRP A 186 -14.82 -12.92 8.28
C TRP A 186 -15.24 -14.05 9.22
N ASP A 187 -16.54 -14.21 9.48
CA ASP A 187 -17.05 -15.26 10.35
C ASP A 187 -16.87 -16.65 9.72
N ALA A 188 -17.24 -16.81 8.45
CA ALA A 188 -17.02 -18.05 7.71
C ALA A 188 -15.51 -18.38 7.58
N TRP A 189 -14.67 -17.37 7.34
CA TRP A 189 -13.22 -17.55 7.26
C TRP A 189 -12.61 -18.01 8.59
N LYS A 190 -13.09 -17.47 9.73
CA LYS A 190 -12.67 -17.91 11.06
C LYS A 190 -13.14 -19.33 11.37
N ALA A 191 -14.34 -19.71 10.90
CA ALA A 191 -14.86 -21.07 11.01
C ALA A 191 -14.15 -22.09 10.10
N GLY A 192 -13.28 -21.62 9.19
CA GLY A 192 -12.55 -22.47 8.25
C GLY A 192 -13.33 -22.82 6.97
N ASP A 193 -14.55 -22.33 6.82
CA ASP A 193 -15.37 -22.53 5.63
C ASP A 193 -15.01 -21.50 4.55
N ARG A 194 -14.06 -21.88 3.68
CA ARG A 194 -13.57 -21.02 2.60
C ARG A 194 -14.62 -20.78 1.52
N ALA A 195 -15.49 -21.76 1.27
CA ALA A 195 -16.53 -21.64 0.25
C ALA A 195 -17.62 -20.66 0.71
N ALA A 196 -18.09 -20.81 1.95
CA ALA A 196 -19.03 -19.85 2.53
C ALA A 196 -18.43 -18.44 2.65
N ALA A 197 -17.14 -18.33 2.99
CA ALA A 197 -16.47 -17.03 3.06
C ALA A 197 -16.47 -16.30 1.70
N LEU A 198 -16.18 -17.01 0.61
CA LEU A 198 -16.22 -16.44 -0.73
C LEU A 198 -17.65 -16.07 -1.15
N ALA A 199 -18.62 -16.95 -0.89
CA ALA A 199 -20.02 -16.70 -1.21
C ALA A 199 -20.59 -15.50 -0.45
N ALA A 200 -20.10 -15.24 0.77
CA ALA A 200 -20.52 -14.13 1.61
C ALA A 200 -19.97 -12.75 1.18
N ILE A 201 -19.05 -12.69 0.21
CA ILE A 201 -18.55 -11.40 -0.31
C ILE A 201 -19.61 -10.81 -1.25
N PRO A 202 -20.19 -9.63 -0.93
CA PRO A 202 -21.16 -8.98 -1.81
C PRO A 202 -20.51 -8.51 -3.10
N ASP A 203 -21.25 -8.60 -4.20
CA ASP A 203 -20.80 -8.15 -5.52
C ASP A 203 -20.50 -6.64 -5.52
N GLU A 204 -21.27 -5.85 -4.76
CA GLU A 204 -21.06 -4.41 -4.65
C GLU A 204 -19.70 -4.07 -4.01
N VAL A 205 -19.20 -4.91 -3.10
CA VAL A 205 -17.86 -4.72 -2.53
C VAL A 205 -16.79 -5.02 -3.58
N VAL A 206 -17.03 -6.00 -4.46
CA VAL A 206 -16.13 -6.25 -5.59
C VAL A 206 -16.10 -5.05 -6.53
N ASP A 207 -17.26 -4.54 -6.93
CA ASP A 207 -17.37 -3.40 -7.84
C ASP A 207 -16.78 -2.10 -7.28
N GLN A 208 -16.72 -1.98 -5.94
CA GLN A 208 -16.07 -0.86 -5.27
C GLN A 208 -14.54 -0.97 -5.24
N LEU A 209 -14.00 -2.19 -5.11
CA LEU A 209 -12.57 -2.42 -4.87
C LEU A 209 -11.80 -2.82 -6.13
N ILE A 210 -12.48 -3.31 -7.15
CA ILE A 210 -11.93 -3.71 -8.44
C ILE A 210 -12.53 -2.84 -9.53
N VAL A 211 -11.67 -2.11 -10.23
CA VAL A 211 -12.08 -1.34 -11.41
C VAL A 211 -12.24 -2.31 -12.58
N HIS A 212 -13.45 -2.41 -13.13
CA HIS A 212 -13.73 -3.27 -14.28
C HIS A 212 -14.74 -2.64 -15.25
N GLY A 213 -14.95 -3.28 -16.39
CA GLY A 213 -15.69 -2.75 -17.54
C GLY A 213 -14.80 -2.50 -18.76
N SER A 214 -15.32 -1.73 -19.72
CA SER A 214 -14.55 -1.31 -20.90
C SER A 214 -13.33 -0.47 -20.51
N TYR A 215 -12.35 -0.32 -21.40
CA TYR A 215 -11.19 0.54 -21.15
C TYR A 215 -11.57 1.99 -20.83
N GLU A 216 -12.63 2.50 -21.46
CA GLU A 216 -13.13 3.85 -21.20
C GLU A 216 -13.71 3.97 -19.78
N GLN A 217 -14.55 3.01 -19.38
CA GLN A 217 -15.10 2.94 -18.02
C GLN A 217 -14.00 2.81 -16.97
N CYS A 218 -12.98 2.00 -17.24
CA CYS A 218 -11.82 1.86 -16.35
C CYS A 218 -11.07 3.18 -16.20
N ARG A 219 -10.78 3.90 -17.30
CA ARG A 219 -10.12 5.21 -17.24
C ARG A 219 -10.96 6.23 -16.46
N ALA A 220 -12.26 6.29 -16.71
CA ALA A 220 -13.17 7.16 -15.98
C ALA A 220 -13.21 6.84 -14.48
N HIS A 221 -13.19 5.56 -14.11
CA HIS A 221 -13.14 5.16 -12.70
C HIS A 221 -11.78 5.51 -12.06
N ILE A 222 -10.66 5.30 -12.75
CA ILE A 222 -9.33 5.71 -12.28
C ILE A 222 -9.28 7.22 -12.06
N GLN A 223 -9.93 8.01 -12.93
CA GLN A 223 -10.03 9.47 -12.76
C GLN A 223 -10.73 9.84 -11.45
N ARG A 224 -11.74 9.09 -11.00
CA ARG A 224 -12.37 9.33 -9.69
C ARG A 224 -11.40 9.21 -8.51
N TYR A 225 -10.42 8.31 -8.58
CA TYR A 225 -9.37 8.24 -7.55
C TYR A 225 -8.55 9.53 -7.53
N ILE A 226 -8.20 10.05 -8.72
CA ILE A 226 -7.43 11.29 -8.88
C ILE A 226 -8.23 12.48 -8.35
N ASP A 227 -9.49 12.59 -8.76
CA ASP A 227 -10.39 13.68 -8.35
C ASP A 227 -10.60 13.71 -6.83
N ASN A 228 -10.54 12.54 -6.18
CA ASN A 228 -10.65 12.43 -4.72
C ASN A 228 -9.31 12.59 -3.97
N GLY A 229 -8.19 12.81 -4.68
CA GLY A 229 -6.91 13.21 -4.07
C GLY A 229 -5.73 12.24 -4.28
N VAL A 230 -5.89 11.17 -5.05
CA VAL A 230 -4.74 10.34 -5.48
C VAL A 230 -3.89 11.15 -6.47
N THR A 231 -2.59 11.27 -6.21
CA THR A 231 -1.68 11.95 -7.14
C THR A 231 -1.04 10.97 -8.12
N THR A 232 -0.88 9.71 -7.71
CA THR A 232 -0.15 8.69 -8.47
C THR A 232 -0.94 7.38 -8.50
N PRO A 233 -1.75 7.14 -9.54
CA PRO A 233 -2.43 5.86 -9.73
C PRO A 233 -1.43 4.76 -10.12
N ALA A 234 -1.24 3.76 -9.27
CA ALA A 234 -0.43 2.58 -9.53
C ALA A 234 -1.32 1.40 -9.92
N LEU A 235 -1.57 1.24 -11.22
CA LEU A 235 -2.49 0.21 -11.73
C LEU A 235 -1.90 -1.19 -11.56
N ALA A 236 -2.63 -2.05 -10.86
CA ALA A 236 -2.40 -3.47 -10.76
C ALA A 236 -3.40 -4.18 -11.69
N VAL A 237 -3.02 -4.31 -12.95
CA VAL A 237 -3.83 -5.05 -13.94
C VAL A 237 -3.79 -6.54 -13.61
N LEU A 238 -4.96 -7.14 -13.41
CA LEU A 238 -5.09 -8.56 -13.12
C LEU A 238 -5.54 -9.32 -14.38
N GLY A 239 -4.86 -10.42 -14.69
CA GLY A 239 -5.20 -11.33 -15.80
C GLY A 239 -6.41 -12.21 -15.49
N MET A 240 -7.48 -11.60 -14.97
CA MET A 240 -8.77 -12.25 -14.72
C MET A 240 -9.68 -12.11 -15.94
N ALA A 241 -10.72 -12.94 -16.03
CA ALA A 241 -11.73 -12.85 -17.10
C ALA A 241 -11.17 -12.80 -18.54
N GLY A 242 -10.07 -13.51 -18.79
CA GLY A 242 -9.43 -13.57 -20.11
C GLY A 242 -8.68 -12.30 -20.53
N VAL A 243 -8.46 -11.35 -19.62
CA VAL A 243 -7.71 -10.12 -19.89
C VAL A 243 -6.26 -10.43 -20.26
N ASP A 244 -5.83 -9.96 -21.43
CA ASP A 244 -4.42 -9.81 -21.77
C ASP A 244 -3.85 -8.60 -21.03
N THR A 245 -2.96 -8.87 -20.07
CA THR A 245 -2.39 -7.82 -19.23
C THR A 245 -1.49 -6.85 -19.99
N GLU A 246 -0.81 -7.28 -21.05
CA GLU A 246 0.06 -6.39 -21.83
C GLU A 246 -0.76 -5.42 -22.65
N GLU A 247 -1.78 -5.92 -23.35
CA GLU A 247 -2.70 -5.08 -24.11
C GLU A 247 -3.47 -4.13 -23.18
N ALA A 248 -3.92 -4.63 -22.03
CA ALA A 248 -4.59 -3.81 -21.03
C ALA A 248 -3.72 -2.65 -20.54
N VAL A 249 -2.43 -2.87 -20.29
CA VAL A 249 -1.49 -1.80 -19.91
C VAL A 249 -1.37 -0.76 -21.03
N ARG A 250 -1.22 -1.20 -22.29
CA ARG A 250 -1.12 -0.28 -23.44
C ARG A 250 -2.39 0.57 -23.59
N GLN A 251 -3.56 -0.05 -23.47
CA GLN A 251 -4.83 0.66 -23.58
C GLN A 251 -5.08 1.61 -22.41
N LEU A 252 -4.73 1.23 -21.17
CA LEU A 252 -4.98 2.08 -19.99
C LEU A 252 -3.96 3.20 -19.82
N THR A 253 -2.85 3.18 -20.55
CA THR A 253 -1.86 4.27 -20.52
C THR A 253 -2.49 5.61 -20.93
N PRO A 254 -2.22 6.72 -20.22
CA PRO A 254 -2.66 8.05 -20.64
C PRO A 254 -2.19 8.35 -22.07
N ARG A 255 -3.09 8.92 -22.89
CA ARG A 255 -2.77 9.38 -24.24
C ARG A 255 -2.22 10.80 -24.22
#